data_AF-A0A2K5J5K0-F1
#
_entry.id   AF-A0A2K5J5K0-F1
#
_cell.length_a   1.000
_cell.length_b   1.000
_cell.length_c   1.000
_cell.angle_alpha   90.00
_cell.angle_beta   90.00
_cell.angle_gamma   90.00
#
_symmetry.space_group_name_H-M   'P 1'
#
loop_
_entity.id
_entity.type
_entity.pdbx_description
1 polymer ?
#
loop_
_entity_poly.entity_id
_entity_poly.type
_entity_poly.pdbx_seq_one_letter_code
_entity_poly.pdbx_strand_id
1 'polypeptide(L)'
;PAAAGNDAGAPTATAPDGEGEPHSRPCDARLGSTDKELKAGAAATGSAPTAPGTPWQREPRVEVMDPAGGPRGVLPRPCRVLVLLNPRGGKGKALQLFRSHVQPLLAEAEISFTLMLTERRNHARELVRSEELGRWDALVVMSGDGLMHEVVNGLMERPDWDTAIQKPLCSLPAGSGNALAASLNHYAGYEQVTNEDLLTNCTRLLCRRLLSPMNLLSLHTASGLRLFSVLSLAWGFIADVDLESEKYRRLGEMRFTLGTFLRLAALRTYRGRLAYLPVGRAGSKTPASPVVVQQGPGDAHLVPLEEPVPSHWTVVPDQDFVLVLALLHSHLGSEMFAAPMGRCAAGVMHLFYVRAGVSRAMLLRLFLAMEKGRHMEYECPYLVYMPVVAFRLEPKDGRGVFTVDGELMVSEAVQGQVHPNYFWMVSDCVEPPPTWKPQQTPPPEEPL
;
A
#
# COMPACT_ATOMS: atom_id res chain seq x y z
N PRO A 1 -59.06 -19.04 18.66
CA PRO A 1 -59.55 -17.68 18.99
C PRO A 1 -58.97 -16.67 17.98
N ALA A 2 -59.88 -15.92 17.32
CA ALA A 2 -59.76 -15.10 16.11
C ALA A 2 -58.55 -14.12 16.07
N ALA A 3 -57.88 -13.80 14.95
CA ALA A 3 -58.24 -13.50 13.56
C ALA A 3 -58.75 -12.05 13.30
N ALA A 4 -58.13 -11.44 12.26
CA ALA A 4 -58.45 -10.21 11.49
C ALA A 4 -58.20 -8.84 12.18
N GLY A 5 -57.75 -7.77 11.51
CA GLY A 5 -57.39 -7.53 10.11
C GLY A 5 -57.31 -6.02 9.82
N ASN A 6 -56.36 -5.65 8.96
CA ASN A 6 -56.30 -4.57 7.95
C ASN A 6 -56.59 -3.07 8.22
N ASP A 7 -55.59 -2.30 7.76
CA ASP A 7 -55.61 -1.22 6.75
C ASP A 7 -56.07 0.22 7.01
N ALA A 8 -55.11 1.09 6.65
CA ALA A 8 -55.19 2.25 5.73
C ALA A 8 -55.82 3.59 6.16
N GLY A 9 -55.09 4.66 5.83
CA GLY A 9 -55.69 5.95 5.46
C GLY A 9 -55.00 7.21 5.99
N ALA A 10 -54.03 7.75 5.24
CA ALA A 10 -53.87 9.20 5.08
C ALA A 10 -54.98 9.70 4.12
N PRO A 11 -55.32 11.02 4.00
CA PRO A 11 -54.41 12.01 3.40
C PRO A 11 -54.62 13.53 3.74
N THR A 12 -53.65 14.36 3.28
CA THR A 12 -53.72 15.76 2.73
C THR A 12 -54.27 16.94 3.58
N ALA A 13 -53.92 18.22 3.39
CA ALA A 13 -52.82 19.03 2.83
C ALA A 13 -53.37 20.48 2.71
N THR A 14 -52.61 21.52 3.07
CA THR A 14 -52.71 22.91 2.52
C THR A 14 -51.47 23.74 2.92
N ALA A 15 -50.94 24.50 1.97
CA ALA A 15 -49.83 25.49 2.06
C ALA A 15 -50.41 26.93 1.93
N PRO A 16 -49.65 28.03 1.66
CA PRO A 16 -48.21 28.33 1.74
C PRO A 16 -47.88 29.69 2.44
N ASP A 17 -46.59 30.06 2.51
CA ASP A 17 -46.00 31.41 2.26
C ASP A 17 -44.81 31.75 3.18
N GLY A 18 -43.74 32.31 2.58
CA GLY A 18 -42.66 32.99 3.32
C GLY A 18 -41.27 32.88 2.69
N GLU A 19 -40.93 33.84 1.83
CA GLU A 19 -39.67 34.06 1.11
C GLU A 19 -38.43 34.33 1.99
N GLY A 20 -37.23 34.18 1.43
CA GLY A 20 -36.02 34.79 1.99
C GLY A 20 -34.68 34.30 1.40
N GLU A 21 -34.32 34.80 0.21
CA GLU A 21 -32.92 34.90 -0.28
C GLU A 21 -32.34 36.25 0.20
N PRO A 22 -30.99 36.48 0.26
CA PRO A 22 -30.35 37.08 -0.92
C PRO A 22 -28.83 36.83 -1.10
N HIS A 23 -28.40 36.95 -2.37
CA HIS A 23 -27.03 37.28 -2.79
C HIS A 23 -26.88 38.78 -3.12
N SER A 24 -25.65 39.31 -3.00
CA SER A 24 -24.97 40.30 -3.88
C SER A 24 -24.54 41.67 -3.30
N ARG A 25 -23.21 41.88 -3.36
CA ARG A 25 -22.42 43.09 -3.74
C ARG A 25 -22.44 44.36 -2.87
N PRO A 26 -21.30 45.09 -2.90
CA PRO A 26 -21.33 46.46 -3.43
C PRO A 26 -20.16 46.81 -4.38
N CYS A 27 -20.37 47.91 -5.13
CA CYS A 27 -19.52 48.53 -6.15
C CYS A 27 -18.52 49.57 -5.61
N ASP A 28 -17.58 49.91 -6.51
CA ASP A 28 -16.93 51.22 -6.76
C ASP A 28 -15.63 51.66 -6.06
N ALA A 29 -14.55 51.55 -6.87
CA ALA A 29 -13.80 52.66 -7.48
C ALA A 29 -12.61 53.34 -6.75
N ARG A 30 -11.51 53.44 -7.55
CA ARG A 30 -10.56 54.57 -7.75
C ARG A 30 -9.08 54.40 -7.32
N LEU A 31 -8.24 54.60 -8.34
CA LEU A 31 -7.04 55.46 -8.46
C LEU A 31 -5.63 54.96 -8.08
N GLY A 32 -4.75 55.04 -9.08
CA GLY A 32 -3.31 55.39 -9.01
C GLY A 32 -2.37 54.24 -8.62
N SER A 33 -1.12 54.14 -9.07
CA SER A 33 -0.25 54.96 -9.91
C SER A 33 0.97 54.10 -10.26
N THR A 34 1.66 54.49 -11.32
CA THR A 34 2.93 54.03 -11.89
C THR A 34 4.14 53.97 -10.94
N ASP A 35 5.19 53.29 -11.44
CA ASP A 35 6.65 53.46 -11.22
C ASP A 35 7.36 52.26 -10.57
N LYS A 36 8.14 51.47 -11.33
CA LYS A 36 9.52 51.66 -11.84
C LYS A 36 10.58 51.02 -10.94
N GLU A 37 11.42 50.23 -11.61
CA GLU A 37 12.67 49.63 -11.13
C GLU A 37 13.56 50.59 -10.38
N LEU A 38 14.34 50.05 -9.43
CA LEU A 38 15.72 50.49 -9.18
C LEU A 38 16.54 49.39 -8.48
N LYS A 39 17.65 49.03 -9.14
CA LYS A 39 18.79 48.27 -8.60
C LYS A 39 19.66 49.17 -7.71
N ALA A 40 20.20 48.59 -6.64
CA ALA A 40 21.52 48.87 -6.04
C ALA A 40 21.85 47.65 -5.15
N GLY A 41 23.03 47.04 -5.08
CA GLY A 41 24.38 47.49 -5.39
C GLY A 41 25.11 47.91 -4.11
N ALA A 42 25.72 46.97 -3.37
CA ALA A 42 26.73 47.30 -2.34
C ALA A 42 27.65 46.10 -2.08
N ALA A 43 28.96 46.36 -2.20
CA ALA A 43 30.07 45.48 -1.92
C ALA A 43 30.53 45.60 -0.46
N ALA A 44 31.09 44.54 0.11
CA ALA A 44 32.03 44.63 1.24
C ALA A 44 32.97 43.41 1.28
N THR A 45 34.19 43.70 1.71
CA THR A 45 35.46 42.99 1.52
C THR A 45 35.85 42.04 2.66
N GLY A 46 36.36 40.86 2.29
CA GLY A 46 37.51 40.12 2.85
C GLY A 46 37.71 39.91 4.37
N SER A 47 37.75 38.65 4.81
CA SER A 47 38.68 38.14 5.85
C SER A 47 38.95 36.64 5.66
N ALA A 48 40.19 36.19 5.90
CA ALA A 48 40.76 34.87 5.61
C ALA A 48 40.37 33.75 6.62
N PRO A 49 40.65 32.45 6.35
CA PRO A 49 39.91 31.32 6.89
C PRO A 49 40.56 30.64 8.12
N THR A 50 39.72 30.02 8.95
CA THR A 50 40.11 29.10 10.03
C THR A 50 39.83 27.66 9.62
N ALA A 51 40.73 26.74 10.00
CA ALA A 51 40.87 25.35 9.55
C ALA A 51 39.61 24.44 9.66
N PRO A 52 39.53 23.35 8.86
CA PRO A 52 38.30 22.59 8.66
C PRO A 52 38.01 21.57 9.76
N GLY A 53 36.78 21.60 10.28
CA GLY A 53 36.17 20.52 11.03
C GLY A 53 35.89 19.30 10.13
N THR A 54 35.96 18.12 10.73
CA THR A 54 35.70 16.79 10.18
C THR A 54 34.48 16.71 9.24
N PRO A 55 34.55 16.02 8.08
CA PRO A 55 33.44 15.96 7.14
C PRO A 55 32.34 15.03 7.66
N TRP A 56 31.16 15.60 7.87
CA TRP A 56 29.91 14.85 7.95
C TRP A 56 29.68 14.13 6.61
N GLN A 57 29.46 12.82 6.66
CA GLN A 57 29.24 12.00 5.47
C GLN A 57 27.95 12.43 4.77
N ARG A 58 28.05 12.68 3.46
CA ARG A 58 26.93 13.02 2.57
C ARG A 58 25.86 11.93 2.62
N GLU A 59 24.63 12.31 2.98
CA GLU A 59 23.44 11.49 2.73
C GLU A 59 23.24 11.37 1.20
N PRO A 60 22.89 10.16 0.68
CA PRO A 60 22.74 9.95 -0.74
C PRO A 60 21.48 10.65 -1.28
N ARG A 61 21.63 11.32 -2.44
CA ARG A 61 20.54 11.97 -3.19
C ARG A 61 19.45 10.95 -3.54
N VAL A 62 18.19 11.29 -3.25
CA VAL A 62 17.00 10.51 -3.63
C VAL A 62 16.72 10.78 -5.12
N GLU A 63 16.99 9.80 -5.99
CA GLU A 63 16.63 9.89 -7.40
C GLU A 63 15.11 9.74 -7.58
N VAL A 64 14.54 10.61 -8.43
CA VAL A 64 13.13 10.57 -8.83
C VAL A 64 12.93 9.31 -9.68
N MET A 65 11.99 8.46 -9.28
CA MET A 65 11.68 7.21 -9.96
C MET A 65 11.04 7.52 -11.33
N ASP A 66 11.74 7.14 -12.41
CA ASP A 66 11.28 7.25 -13.79
C ASP A 66 10.57 5.94 -14.19
N PRO A 67 9.27 5.94 -14.52
CA PRO A 67 8.56 4.71 -14.84
C PRO A 67 8.84 4.26 -16.28
N ALA A 68 9.52 3.13 -16.43
CA ALA A 68 9.65 2.42 -17.69
C ALA A 68 8.33 1.72 -18.06
N GLY A 69 7.85 1.93 -19.29
CA GLY A 69 6.69 1.24 -19.87
C GLY A 69 6.84 -0.28 -19.87
N GLY A 70 6.21 -0.94 -18.90
CA GLY A 70 6.25 -2.39 -18.75
C GLY A 70 5.39 -3.16 -19.77
N PRO A 71 5.61 -4.49 -19.91
CA PRO A 71 4.81 -5.34 -20.77
C PRO A 71 3.34 -5.35 -20.32
N ARG A 72 2.41 -5.12 -21.25
CA ARG A 72 0.96 -5.17 -21.01
C ARG A 72 0.40 -6.49 -21.54
N GLY A 73 -0.23 -7.26 -20.66
CA GLY A 73 -0.98 -8.46 -21.05
C GLY A 73 -2.47 -8.14 -21.22
N VAL A 74 -3.23 -9.05 -21.84
CA VAL A 74 -4.69 -8.96 -21.92
C VAL A 74 -5.33 -10.33 -21.74
N LEU A 75 -6.42 -10.43 -20.99
CA LEU A 75 -7.23 -11.66 -20.94
C LEU A 75 -8.00 -11.85 -22.25
N PRO A 76 -8.27 -13.11 -22.68
CA PRO A 76 -9.06 -13.36 -23.89
C PRO A 76 -10.51 -12.89 -23.75
N ARG A 77 -11.21 -12.78 -24.89
CA ARG A 77 -12.66 -12.56 -24.97
C ARG A 77 -13.27 -13.59 -25.93
N PRO A 78 -14.19 -14.47 -25.47
CA PRO A 78 -14.64 -14.63 -24.08
C PRO A 78 -13.52 -15.22 -23.19
N CYS A 79 -13.69 -15.13 -21.87
CA CYS A 79 -12.78 -15.80 -20.91
C CYS A 79 -13.55 -16.45 -19.75
N ARG A 80 -12.87 -17.36 -19.05
CA ARG A 80 -13.40 -18.11 -17.91
C ARG A 80 -12.54 -17.86 -16.67
N VAL A 81 -13.17 -17.48 -15.56
CA VAL A 81 -12.48 -17.16 -14.31
C VAL A 81 -12.98 -18.00 -13.13
N LEU A 82 -12.08 -18.31 -12.19
CA LEU A 82 -12.45 -18.86 -10.89
C LEU A 82 -12.61 -17.70 -9.90
N VAL A 83 -13.77 -17.59 -9.27
CA VAL A 83 -14.05 -16.56 -8.26
C VAL A 83 -13.96 -17.18 -6.87
N LEU A 84 -12.90 -16.87 -6.14
CA LEU A 84 -12.73 -17.22 -4.73
C LEU A 84 -13.37 -16.12 -3.88
N LEU A 85 -14.44 -16.46 -3.17
CA LEU A 85 -15.22 -15.50 -2.40
C LEU A 85 -15.30 -15.90 -0.93
N ASN A 86 -15.01 -14.95 -0.03
CA ASN A 86 -15.27 -15.13 1.40
C ASN A 86 -16.67 -14.58 1.74
N PRO A 87 -17.67 -15.44 2.04
CA PRO A 87 -19.04 -14.99 2.29
C PRO A 87 -19.16 -14.17 3.57
N ARG A 88 -18.19 -14.28 4.50
CA ARG A 88 -18.14 -13.47 5.73
C ARG A 88 -17.58 -12.07 5.48
N GLY A 89 -17.00 -11.82 4.32
CA GLY A 89 -16.54 -10.49 3.89
C GLY A 89 -17.68 -9.47 3.83
N GLY A 90 -17.35 -8.19 3.99
CA GLY A 90 -18.30 -7.10 3.77
C GLY A 90 -19.46 -7.11 4.76
N LYS A 91 -19.18 -7.50 6.01
CA LYS A 91 -20.20 -7.71 7.07
C LYS A 91 -21.22 -8.79 6.67
N GLY A 92 -20.77 -9.85 5.98
CA GLY A 92 -21.60 -10.96 5.52
C GLY A 92 -22.35 -10.71 4.20
N LYS A 93 -22.03 -9.63 3.49
CA LYS A 93 -22.74 -9.22 2.26
C LYS A 93 -21.98 -9.57 0.97
N ALA A 94 -20.77 -10.13 1.04
CA ALA A 94 -19.93 -10.38 -0.14
C ALA A 94 -20.64 -11.14 -1.26
N LEU A 95 -21.40 -12.20 -0.93
CA LEU A 95 -22.15 -12.97 -1.92
C LEU A 95 -23.28 -12.16 -2.56
N GLN A 96 -23.99 -11.34 -1.77
CA GLN A 96 -25.03 -10.46 -2.27
C GLN A 96 -24.44 -9.40 -3.21
N LEU A 97 -23.34 -8.77 -2.80
CA LEU A 97 -22.59 -7.79 -3.61
C LEU A 97 -22.11 -8.39 -4.93
N PHE A 98 -21.63 -9.63 -4.91
CA PHE A 98 -21.24 -10.34 -6.12
C PHE A 98 -22.42 -10.48 -7.10
N ARG A 99 -23.60 -10.90 -6.60
CA ARG A 99 -24.79 -11.07 -7.44
C ARG A 99 -25.33 -9.76 -8.00
N SER A 100 -25.30 -8.67 -7.22
CA SER A 100 -25.89 -7.39 -7.61
C SER A 100 -24.97 -6.49 -8.42
N HIS A 101 -23.66 -6.44 -8.10
CA HIS A 101 -22.71 -5.49 -8.71
C HIS A 101 -21.72 -6.15 -9.67
N VAL A 102 -21.32 -7.40 -9.41
CA VAL A 102 -20.25 -8.06 -10.18
C VAL A 102 -20.83 -8.88 -11.34
N GLN A 103 -21.74 -9.79 -11.03
CA GLN A 103 -22.29 -10.75 -12.01
C GLN A 103 -22.90 -10.10 -13.27
N PRO A 104 -23.68 -9.01 -13.19
CA PRO A 104 -24.23 -8.38 -14.39
C PRO A 104 -23.14 -7.86 -15.33
N LEU A 105 -22.10 -7.21 -14.77
CA LEU A 105 -20.97 -6.69 -15.54
C LEU A 105 -20.14 -7.80 -16.17
N LEU A 106 -19.97 -8.94 -15.49
CA LEU A 106 -19.29 -10.11 -16.06
C LEU A 106 -20.08 -10.70 -17.24
N ALA A 107 -21.41 -10.76 -17.14
CA ALA A 107 -22.26 -11.27 -18.20
C ALA A 107 -22.17 -10.40 -19.47
N GLU A 108 -22.28 -9.07 -19.31
CA GLU A 108 -22.13 -8.11 -20.42
C GLU A 108 -20.73 -8.16 -21.05
N ALA A 109 -19.70 -8.43 -20.24
CA ALA A 109 -18.33 -8.51 -20.70
C ALA A 109 -17.96 -9.88 -21.28
N GLU A 110 -18.86 -10.88 -21.34
CA GLU A 110 -18.56 -12.26 -21.77
C GLU A 110 -17.48 -12.94 -20.92
N ILE A 111 -17.57 -12.75 -19.60
CA ILE A 111 -16.71 -13.41 -18.60
C ILE A 111 -17.53 -14.49 -17.91
N SER A 112 -17.29 -15.75 -18.29
CA SER A 112 -17.86 -16.89 -17.58
C SER A 112 -17.15 -17.09 -16.25
N PHE A 113 -17.87 -17.44 -15.19
CA PHE A 113 -17.25 -17.64 -13.89
C PHE A 113 -17.71 -18.92 -13.20
N THR A 114 -16.88 -19.44 -12.30
CA THR A 114 -17.28 -20.45 -11.32
C THR A 114 -17.00 -19.88 -9.94
N LEU A 115 -18.01 -19.90 -9.06
CA LEU A 115 -17.91 -19.37 -7.72
C LEU A 115 -17.48 -20.47 -6.74
N MET A 116 -16.44 -20.21 -5.95
CA MET A 116 -15.95 -21.09 -4.90
C MET A 116 -15.91 -20.31 -3.58
N LEU A 117 -16.63 -20.81 -2.59
CA LEU A 117 -16.76 -20.16 -1.29
C LEU A 117 -15.67 -20.65 -0.34
N THR A 118 -14.93 -19.71 0.24
CA THR A 118 -13.92 -20.01 1.27
C THR A 118 -14.55 -19.97 2.65
N GLU A 119 -14.11 -20.83 3.56
CA GLU A 119 -14.83 -21.08 4.82
C GLU A 119 -14.01 -20.76 6.08
N ARG A 120 -12.69 -20.85 5.96
CA ARG A 120 -11.73 -20.71 7.07
C ARG A 120 -10.40 -20.15 6.57
N ARG A 121 -9.57 -19.72 7.51
CA ARG A 121 -8.18 -19.29 7.24
C ARG A 121 -7.40 -20.42 6.56
N ASN A 122 -6.56 -20.07 5.59
CA ASN A 122 -5.81 -20.95 4.69
C ASN A 122 -6.65 -21.84 3.76
N HIS A 123 -7.99 -21.74 3.74
CA HIS A 123 -8.79 -22.54 2.81
C HIS A 123 -8.50 -22.14 1.35
N ALA A 124 -8.34 -20.83 1.05
CA ALA A 124 -8.02 -20.41 -0.31
C ALA A 124 -6.61 -20.85 -0.72
N ARG A 125 -5.65 -20.80 0.21
CA ARG A 125 -4.28 -21.28 0.02
C ARG A 125 -4.27 -22.76 -0.39
N GLU A 126 -4.97 -23.61 0.37
CA GLU A 126 -5.08 -25.06 0.09
C GLU A 126 -5.77 -25.34 -1.25
N LEU A 127 -6.88 -24.66 -1.53
CA LEU A 127 -7.63 -24.82 -2.78
C LEU A 127 -6.75 -24.52 -3.99
N VAL A 128 -6.14 -23.34 -4.02
CA VAL A 128 -5.30 -22.89 -5.15
C VAL A 128 -4.04 -23.75 -5.30
N ARG A 129 -3.46 -24.22 -4.19
CA ARG A 129 -2.32 -25.14 -4.24
C ARG A 129 -2.66 -26.46 -4.95
N SER A 130 -3.91 -26.92 -4.89
CA SER A 130 -4.38 -28.17 -5.51
C SER A 130 -5.17 -27.99 -6.82
N GLU A 131 -5.43 -26.74 -7.23
CA GLU A 131 -6.29 -26.42 -8.36
C GLU A 131 -5.62 -26.71 -9.73
N GLU A 132 -6.42 -27.09 -10.72
CA GLU A 132 -5.99 -27.24 -12.11
C GLU A 132 -6.06 -25.89 -12.84
N LEU A 133 -4.98 -25.11 -12.74
CA LEU A 133 -4.92 -23.72 -13.22
C LEU A 133 -5.08 -23.59 -14.74
N GLY A 134 -4.88 -24.64 -15.52
CA GLY A 134 -5.04 -24.64 -16.98
C GLY A 134 -6.49 -24.41 -17.45
N ARG A 135 -7.49 -24.60 -16.57
CA ARG A 135 -8.92 -24.43 -16.88
C ARG A 135 -9.40 -22.98 -16.79
N TRP A 136 -8.59 -22.09 -16.25
CA TRP A 136 -8.97 -20.72 -15.88
C TRP A 136 -8.06 -19.71 -16.58
N ASP A 137 -8.63 -18.66 -17.14
CA ASP A 137 -7.86 -17.54 -17.71
C ASP A 137 -7.32 -16.63 -16.61
N ALA A 138 -8.06 -16.50 -15.49
CA ALA A 138 -7.66 -15.73 -14.31
C ALA A 138 -8.31 -16.26 -13.03
N LEU A 139 -7.71 -15.94 -11.89
CA LEU A 139 -8.29 -16.11 -10.56
C LEU A 139 -8.77 -14.75 -10.04
N VAL A 140 -10.06 -14.66 -9.74
CA VAL A 140 -10.69 -13.46 -9.17
C VAL A 140 -10.90 -13.70 -7.68
N VAL A 141 -10.34 -12.83 -6.84
CA VAL A 141 -10.41 -12.93 -5.38
C VAL A 141 -11.32 -11.83 -4.86
N MET A 142 -12.48 -12.20 -4.33
CA MET A 142 -13.47 -11.27 -3.78
C MET A 142 -13.52 -11.35 -2.26
N SER A 143 -12.75 -10.48 -1.60
CA SER A 143 -12.57 -10.42 -0.13
C SER A 143 -11.81 -9.14 0.23
N GLY A 144 -11.01 -9.15 1.31
CA GLY A 144 -9.94 -8.17 1.55
C GLY A 144 -8.56 -8.71 1.20
N ASP A 145 -7.52 -7.93 1.51
CA ASP A 145 -6.12 -8.19 1.16
C ASP A 145 -5.61 -9.57 1.62
N GLY A 146 -6.02 -10.04 2.80
CA GLY A 146 -5.61 -11.33 3.37
C GLY A 146 -6.01 -12.56 2.52
N LEU A 147 -7.08 -12.51 1.73
CA LEU A 147 -7.42 -13.63 0.84
C LEU A 147 -6.50 -13.66 -0.40
N MET A 148 -6.07 -12.49 -0.90
CA MET A 148 -5.07 -12.43 -1.96
C MET A 148 -3.73 -12.96 -1.46
N HIS A 149 -3.36 -12.64 -0.23
CA HIS A 149 -2.20 -13.20 0.45
C HIS A 149 -2.24 -14.74 0.48
N GLU A 150 -3.37 -15.34 0.88
CA GLU A 150 -3.55 -16.80 0.86
C GLU A 150 -3.40 -17.40 -0.54
N VAL A 151 -4.01 -16.78 -1.55
CA VAL A 151 -3.96 -17.25 -2.95
C VAL A 151 -2.53 -17.23 -3.48
N VAL A 152 -1.81 -16.13 -3.31
CA VAL A 152 -0.42 -16.01 -3.81
C VAL A 152 0.52 -16.97 -3.09
N ASN A 153 0.42 -17.09 -1.77
CA ASN A 153 1.22 -18.09 -1.05
C ASN A 153 0.85 -19.52 -1.46
N GLY A 154 -0.43 -19.79 -1.77
CA GLY A 154 -0.87 -21.09 -2.30
C GLY A 154 -0.26 -21.42 -3.66
N LEU A 155 -0.15 -20.43 -4.56
CA LEU A 155 0.52 -20.58 -5.85
C LEU A 155 2.03 -20.83 -5.68
N MET A 156 2.68 -20.07 -4.81
CA MET A 156 4.13 -20.16 -4.57
C MET A 156 4.57 -21.45 -3.86
N GLU A 157 3.66 -22.14 -3.19
CA GLU A 157 3.90 -23.45 -2.57
C GLU A 157 3.83 -24.63 -3.54
N ARG A 158 3.35 -24.42 -4.76
CA ARG A 158 3.18 -25.51 -5.72
C ARG A 158 4.53 -25.96 -6.28
N PRO A 159 4.68 -27.23 -6.70
CA PRO A 159 5.88 -27.68 -7.40
C PRO A 159 6.13 -26.91 -8.71
N ASP A 160 5.07 -26.52 -9.41
CA ASP A 160 5.04 -25.74 -10.65
C ASP A 160 4.86 -24.24 -10.40
N TRP A 161 5.33 -23.73 -9.25
CA TRP A 161 5.12 -22.34 -8.80
C TRP A 161 5.52 -21.29 -9.85
N ASP A 162 6.55 -21.56 -10.64
CA ASP A 162 7.14 -20.65 -11.65
C ASP A 162 6.17 -20.37 -12.80
N THR A 163 5.30 -21.33 -13.12
CA THR A 163 4.22 -21.18 -14.09
C THR A 163 2.90 -20.80 -13.40
N ALA A 164 2.63 -21.35 -12.22
CA ALA A 164 1.41 -21.09 -11.47
C ALA A 164 1.26 -19.62 -11.07
N ILE A 165 2.34 -18.97 -10.62
CA ILE A 165 2.34 -17.55 -10.23
C ILE A 165 2.07 -16.60 -11.39
N GLN A 166 2.26 -17.05 -12.64
CA GLN A 166 1.95 -16.27 -13.84
C GLN A 166 0.46 -16.22 -14.16
N LYS A 167 -0.38 -17.04 -13.49
CA LYS A 167 -1.84 -16.98 -13.64
C LYS A 167 -2.34 -15.60 -13.25
N PRO A 168 -3.01 -14.85 -14.15
CA PRO A 168 -3.50 -13.52 -13.81
C PRO A 168 -4.46 -13.53 -12.63
N LEU A 169 -4.28 -12.56 -11.73
CA LEU A 169 -5.08 -12.37 -10.54
C LEU A 169 -5.93 -11.10 -10.65
N CYS A 170 -7.07 -11.07 -9.97
CA CYS A 170 -7.91 -9.88 -9.86
C CYS A 170 -8.38 -9.74 -8.42
N SER A 171 -8.28 -8.52 -7.86
CA SER A 171 -8.79 -8.20 -6.53
C SER A 171 -10.11 -7.45 -6.65
N LEU A 172 -11.19 -8.02 -6.12
CA LEU A 172 -12.49 -7.35 -5.98
C LEU A 172 -12.76 -7.09 -4.49
N PRO A 173 -12.95 -5.82 -4.08
CA PRO A 173 -13.08 -5.48 -2.68
C PRO A 173 -14.43 -5.94 -2.13
N ALA A 174 -14.38 -6.82 -1.15
CA ALA A 174 -15.50 -7.21 -0.30
C ALA A 174 -15.05 -7.39 1.15
N GLY A 175 -13.90 -6.83 1.53
CA GLY A 175 -13.34 -6.88 2.88
C GLY A 175 -13.45 -5.55 3.62
N SER A 176 -12.86 -5.51 4.81
CA SER A 176 -12.61 -4.29 5.58
C SER A 176 -11.18 -3.76 5.42
N GLY A 177 -10.35 -4.42 4.61
CA GLY A 177 -9.01 -4.00 4.23
C GLY A 177 -8.86 -4.33 2.75
N ASN A 178 -8.87 -3.29 1.92
CA ASN A 178 -8.93 -3.38 0.46
C ASN A 178 -7.81 -2.53 -0.18
N ALA A 179 -6.66 -2.47 0.48
CA ALA A 179 -5.56 -1.59 0.09
C ALA A 179 -5.03 -1.91 -1.31
N LEU A 180 -4.97 -3.19 -1.68
CA LEU A 180 -4.58 -3.61 -3.02
C LEU A 180 -5.60 -3.13 -4.08
N ALA A 181 -6.89 -3.32 -3.84
CA ALA A 181 -7.95 -2.87 -4.73
C ALA A 181 -7.96 -1.35 -4.89
N ALA A 182 -7.81 -0.60 -3.79
CA ALA A 182 -7.69 0.86 -3.78
C ALA A 182 -6.48 1.34 -4.60
N SER A 183 -5.34 0.67 -4.45
CA SER A 183 -4.14 0.99 -5.21
C SER A 183 -4.34 0.78 -6.72
N LEU A 184 -4.96 -0.34 -7.13
CA LEU A 184 -5.26 -0.62 -8.54
C LEU A 184 -6.26 0.37 -9.13
N ASN A 185 -7.27 0.79 -8.35
CA ASN A 185 -8.21 1.83 -8.73
C ASN A 185 -7.49 3.17 -8.98
N HIS A 186 -6.61 3.55 -8.07
CA HIS A 186 -5.79 4.76 -8.20
C HIS A 186 -4.87 4.72 -9.42
N TYR A 187 -4.18 3.59 -9.66
CA TYR A 187 -3.32 3.44 -10.84
C TYR A 187 -4.08 3.50 -12.17
N ALA A 188 -5.39 3.24 -12.13
CA ALA A 188 -6.26 3.40 -13.29
C ALA A 188 -6.79 4.81 -13.50
N GLY A 189 -6.35 5.78 -12.67
CA GLY A 189 -6.77 7.16 -12.77
C GLY A 189 -8.20 7.41 -12.27
N TYR A 190 -8.78 6.47 -11.53
CA TYR A 190 -10.06 6.71 -10.85
C TYR A 190 -9.85 7.53 -9.57
N GLU A 191 -10.89 8.26 -9.20
CA GLU A 191 -10.99 8.92 -7.91
C GLU A 191 -10.90 7.93 -6.75
N GLN A 192 -10.44 8.41 -5.60
CA GLN A 192 -10.41 7.61 -4.36
C GLN A 192 -11.84 7.39 -3.87
N VAL A 193 -12.33 6.16 -4.03
CA VAL A 193 -13.70 5.74 -3.67
C VAL A 193 -13.67 4.54 -2.72
N THR A 194 -14.78 4.29 -2.03
CA THR A 194 -14.94 3.20 -1.05
C THR A 194 -16.12 2.29 -1.41
N ASN A 195 -16.26 1.18 -0.70
CA ASN A 195 -17.44 0.30 -0.74
C ASN A 195 -17.87 -0.14 -2.16
N GLU A 196 -19.15 0.00 -2.51
CA GLU A 196 -19.73 -0.45 -3.78
C GLU A 196 -19.14 0.27 -5.00
N ASP A 197 -18.73 1.53 -4.86
CA ASP A 197 -18.10 2.30 -5.94
C ASP A 197 -16.73 1.74 -6.28
N LEU A 198 -15.92 1.42 -5.25
CA LEU A 198 -14.63 0.76 -5.44
C LEU A 198 -14.81 -0.63 -6.06
N LEU A 199 -15.80 -1.40 -5.61
CA LEU A 199 -16.13 -2.70 -6.18
C LEU A 199 -16.51 -2.59 -7.66
N THR A 200 -17.31 -1.58 -8.01
CA THR A 200 -17.74 -1.33 -9.38
C THR A 200 -16.55 -0.95 -10.26
N ASN A 201 -15.66 -0.07 -9.80
CA ASN A 201 -14.46 0.31 -10.54
C ASN A 201 -13.53 -0.89 -10.77
N CYS A 202 -13.21 -1.66 -9.73
CA CYS A 202 -12.38 -2.86 -9.85
C CYS A 202 -13.02 -3.92 -10.78
N THR A 203 -14.36 -4.05 -10.76
CA THR A 203 -15.06 -4.95 -11.69
C THR A 203 -14.97 -4.45 -13.13
N ARG A 204 -15.07 -3.14 -13.36
CA ARG A 204 -14.86 -2.56 -14.70
C ARG A 204 -13.44 -2.79 -15.21
N LEU A 205 -12.42 -2.75 -14.34
CA LEU A 205 -11.05 -3.12 -14.71
C LEU A 205 -10.97 -4.59 -15.20
N LEU A 206 -11.65 -5.50 -14.51
CA LEU A 206 -11.78 -6.90 -14.93
C LEU A 206 -12.47 -7.03 -16.29
N CYS A 207 -13.55 -6.30 -16.53
CA CYS A 207 -14.24 -6.29 -17.82
C CYS A 207 -13.36 -5.74 -18.97
N ARG A 208 -12.45 -4.80 -18.66
CA ARG A 208 -11.46 -4.24 -19.61
C ARG A 208 -10.28 -5.18 -19.89
N ARG A 209 -10.02 -6.16 -19.02
CA ARG A 209 -9.08 -7.29 -19.22
C ARG A 209 -7.60 -6.94 -19.35
N LEU A 210 -7.22 -5.70 -19.12
CA LEU A 210 -5.81 -5.29 -19.17
C LEU A 210 -5.06 -5.85 -17.97
N LEU A 211 -3.84 -6.32 -18.22
CA LEU A 211 -2.97 -6.90 -17.21
C LEU A 211 -1.71 -6.05 -17.05
N SER A 212 -1.33 -5.83 -15.80
CA SER A 212 -0.08 -5.19 -15.43
C SER A 212 0.71 -6.10 -14.50
N PRO A 213 2.04 -6.17 -14.64
CA PRO A 213 2.87 -6.95 -13.74
C PRO A 213 2.98 -6.23 -12.38
N MET A 214 3.12 -7.01 -11.31
CA MET A 214 3.26 -6.55 -9.93
C MET A 214 4.50 -7.13 -9.27
N ASN A 215 5.13 -6.34 -8.42
CA ASN A 215 6.25 -6.78 -7.60
C ASN A 215 5.76 -7.77 -6.53
N LEU A 216 6.62 -8.69 -6.10
CA LEU A 216 6.33 -9.63 -5.02
C LEU A 216 7.43 -9.57 -3.96
N LEU A 217 7.06 -9.46 -2.69
CA LEU A 217 8.03 -9.45 -1.60
C LEU A 217 8.20 -10.86 -1.03
N SER A 218 9.41 -11.42 -1.15
CA SER A 218 9.81 -12.64 -0.46
C SER A 218 10.28 -12.29 0.95
N LEU A 219 9.77 -12.99 1.96
CA LEU A 219 10.11 -12.78 3.37
C LEU A 219 10.68 -14.06 3.98
N HIS A 220 11.68 -13.88 4.83
CA HIS A 220 12.30 -14.92 5.66
C HIS A 220 12.25 -14.52 7.12
N THR A 221 11.85 -15.44 7.98
CA THR A 221 11.84 -15.25 9.43
C THR A 221 13.00 -15.99 10.10
N ALA A 222 13.32 -15.61 11.33
CA ALA A 222 14.30 -16.32 12.17
C ALA A 222 13.94 -17.79 12.42
N SER A 223 12.65 -18.16 12.34
CA SER A 223 12.22 -19.55 12.49
C SER A 223 12.44 -20.39 11.22
N GLY A 224 13.02 -19.81 10.16
CA GLY A 224 13.15 -20.45 8.85
C GLY A 224 11.84 -20.48 8.04
N LEU A 225 10.79 -19.77 8.48
CA LEU A 225 9.57 -19.66 7.70
C LEU A 225 9.81 -18.73 6.51
N ARG A 226 9.47 -19.22 5.32
CA ARG A 226 9.40 -18.42 4.10
C ARG A 226 7.95 -18.14 3.75
N LEU A 227 7.64 -16.88 3.46
CA LEU A 227 6.32 -16.45 3.00
C LEU A 227 6.45 -15.32 1.98
N PHE A 228 5.37 -15.05 1.26
CA PHE A 228 5.30 -13.98 0.27
C PHE A 228 4.28 -12.93 0.68
N SER A 229 4.61 -11.67 0.41
CA SER A 229 3.75 -10.51 0.64
C SER A 229 3.44 -9.81 -0.68
N VAL A 230 2.16 -9.51 -0.88
CA VAL A 230 1.65 -8.81 -2.07
C VAL A 230 1.44 -7.32 -1.83
N LEU A 231 1.43 -6.88 -0.57
CA LEU A 231 1.06 -5.53 -0.20
C LEU A 231 2.07 -4.91 0.78
N SER A 232 2.20 -5.48 1.97
CA SER A 232 2.96 -4.82 3.03
C SER A 232 3.51 -5.76 4.10
N LEU A 233 4.60 -5.31 4.74
CA LEU A 233 5.02 -5.78 6.06
C LEU A 233 5.07 -4.58 7.00
N ALA A 234 4.37 -4.65 8.12
CA ALA A 234 4.38 -3.62 9.15
C ALA A 234 4.87 -4.15 10.49
N TRP A 235 5.53 -3.28 11.24
CA TRP A 235 5.99 -3.50 12.61
C TRP A 235 5.80 -2.24 13.45
N GLY A 236 5.55 -2.43 14.74
CA GLY A 236 5.30 -1.34 15.67
C GLY A 236 3.87 -0.82 15.58
N PHE A 237 3.69 0.51 15.54
CA PHE A 237 2.39 1.17 15.65
C PHE A 237 1.33 0.61 14.68
N ILE A 238 1.67 0.41 13.40
CA ILE A 238 0.72 -0.08 12.39
C ILE A 238 0.29 -1.52 12.70
N ALA A 239 1.23 -2.42 13.02
CA ALA A 239 0.91 -3.80 13.39
C ALA A 239 0.05 -3.88 14.67
N ASP A 240 0.31 -3.00 15.64
CA ASP A 240 -0.51 -2.84 16.85
C ASP A 240 -1.94 -2.36 16.53
N VAL A 241 -2.10 -1.45 15.56
CA VAL A 241 -3.42 -1.00 15.06
C VAL A 241 -4.15 -2.14 14.37
N ASP A 242 -3.49 -2.89 13.50
CA ASP A 242 -4.09 -4.05 12.83
C ASP A 242 -4.66 -5.02 13.87
N LEU A 243 -3.85 -5.40 14.86
CA LEU A 243 -4.26 -6.33 15.92
C LEU A 243 -5.41 -5.80 16.79
N GLU A 244 -5.35 -4.54 17.21
CA GLU A 244 -6.41 -3.94 18.05
C GLU A 244 -7.72 -3.76 17.26
N SER A 245 -7.61 -3.42 15.98
CA SER A 245 -8.76 -3.16 15.12
C SER A 245 -9.61 -4.40 14.82
N GLU A 246 -9.05 -5.61 14.96
CA GLU A 246 -9.76 -6.88 14.73
C GLU A 246 -11.03 -7.02 15.59
N LYS A 247 -11.01 -6.50 16.83
CA LYS A 247 -12.16 -6.48 17.75
C LYS A 247 -13.32 -5.66 17.20
N TYR A 248 -13.04 -4.75 16.27
CA TYR A 248 -13.97 -3.79 15.70
C TYR A 248 -14.32 -4.07 14.24
N ARG A 249 -14.14 -5.30 13.73
CA ARG A 249 -14.50 -5.70 12.35
C ARG A 249 -15.91 -5.28 11.90
N ARG A 250 -16.87 -5.15 12.84
CA ARG A 250 -18.24 -4.66 12.56
C ARG A 250 -18.27 -3.22 12.02
N LEU A 251 -17.25 -2.41 12.31
CA LEU A 251 -17.13 -1.04 11.83
C LEU A 251 -16.67 -0.94 10.36
N GLY A 252 -16.21 -2.04 9.74
CA GLY A 252 -15.61 -1.98 8.41
C GLY A 252 -14.26 -1.27 8.47
N GLU A 253 -13.94 -0.45 7.46
CA GLU A 253 -12.64 0.26 7.36
C GLU A 253 -12.39 1.26 8.50
N MET A 254 -13.44 1.86 9.05
CA MET A 254 -13.37 2.76 10.22
C MET A 254 -12.70 2.14 11.46
N ARG A 255 -12.58 0.80 11.51
CA ARG A 255 -11.85 0.10 12.57
C ARG A 255 -10.39 0.54 12.67
N PHE A 256 -9.76 0.89 11.54
CA PHE A 256 -8.36 1.30 11.50
C PHE A 256 -8.18 2.71 12.05
N THR A 257 -9.11 3.61 11.75
CA THR A 257 -9.18 4.96 12.34
C THR A 257 -9.36 4.89 13.86
N LEU A 258 -10.30 4.07 14.33
CA LEU A 258 -10.50 3.86 15.77
C LEU A 258 -9.25 3.25 16.43
N GLY A 259 -8.69 2.19 15.84
CA GLY A 259 -7.47 1.55 16.34
C GLY A 259 -6.30 2.53 16.41
N THR A 260 -6.16 3.40 15.41
CA THR A 260 -5.15 4.46 15.36
C THR A 260 -5.31 5.43 16.52
N PHE A 261 -6.52 5.94 16.79
CA PHE A 261 -6.74 6.83 17.93
C PHE A 261 -6.45 6.18 19.28
N LEU A 262 -6.86 4.92 19.46
CA LEU A 262 -6.57 4.15 20.68
C LEU A 262 -5.06 3.96 20.88
N ARG A 263 -4.32 3.58 19.83
CA ARG A 263 -2.86 3.43 19.88
C ARG A 263 -2.13 4.76 20.02
N LEU A 264 -2.67 5.84 19.48
CA LEU A 264 -2.08 7.17 19.62
C LEU A 264 -2.24 7.73 21.04
N ALA A 265 -3.36 7.46 21.71
CA ALA A 265 -3.56 7.79 23.12
C ALA A 265 -2.58 7.03 24.04
N ALA A 266 -2.25 5.79 23.68
CA ALA A 266 -1.30 4.93 24.37
C ALA A 266 0.01 4.73 23.57
N LEU A 267 0.52 5.81 22.95
CA LEU A 267 1.69 5.75 22.08
C LEU A 267 2.90 5.15 22.80
N ARG A 268 3.53 4.16 22.18
CA ARG A 268 4.75 3.51 22.63
C ARG A 268 5.79 3.45 21.50
N THR A 269 7.04 3.25 21.88
CA THR A 269 8.15 2.97 20.96
C THR A 269 8.53 1.49 21.02
N TYR A 270 9.23 1.04 20.00
CA TYR A 270 9.61 -0.34 19.78
C TYR A 270 11.11 -0.39 19.52
N ARG A 271 11.83 -1.21 20.28
CA ARG A 271 13.27 -1.36 20.13
C ARG A 271 13.59 -2.39 19.07
N GLY A 272 14.41 -2.01 18.10
CA GLY A 272 14.78 -2.86 16.99
C GLY A 272 16.03 -2.40 16.26
N ARG A 273 16.54 -3.20 15.33
CA ARG A 273 17.53 -2.79 14.32
C ARG A 273 16.90 -2.88 12.95
N LEU A 274 17.04 -1.82 12.16
CA LEU A 274 16.61 -1.78 10.77
C LEU A 274 17.83 -1.61 9.87
N ALA A 275 17.93 -2.45 8.86
CA ALA A 275 18.88 -2.29 7.77
C ALA A 275 18.16 -2.46 6.43
N TYR A 276 18.62 -1.78 5.39
CA TYR A 276 18.01 -1.87 4.07
C TYR A 276 19.01 -1.64 2.93
N LEU A 277 18.66 -2.15 1.75
CA LEU A 277 19.39 -1.96 0.51
C LEU A 277 18.62 -0.96 -0.37
N PRO A 278 19.07 0.31 -0.45
CA PRO A 278 18.43 1.30 -1.32
C PRO A 278 18.65 0.97 -2.79
N VAL A 279 17.70 1.34 -3.65
CA VAL A 279 17.72 1.04 -5.10
C VAL A 279 19.04 1.44 -5.76
N GLY A 280 19.55 2.65 -5.46
CA GLY A 280 20.81 3.15 -6.03
C GLY A 280 22.09 2.38 -5.65
N ARG A 281 22.02 1.48 -4.66
CA ARG A 281 23.15 0.61 -4.25
C ARG A 281 22.97 -0.85 -4.67
N ALA A 282 21.81 -1.24 -5.18
CA ALA A 282 21.50 -2.63 -5.55
C ALA A 282 22.39 -3.16 -6.69
N GLY A 283 22.94 -2.28 -7.54
CA GLY A 283 23.90 -2.66 -8.59
C GLY A 283 25.31 -3.02 -8.07
N SER A 284 25.58 -2.82 -6.77
CA SER A 284 26.82 -3.29 -6.15
C SER A 284 26.70 -4.79 -5.82
N LYS A 285 27.67 -5.57 -6.31
CA LYS A 285 27.86 -7.04 -6.19
C LYS A 285 26.87 -7.77 -5.26
N THR A 286 26.22 -8.81 -5.79
CA THR A 286 25.49 -9.80 -4.98
C THR A 286 26.41 -10.47 -3.94
N PRO A 287 25.92 -10.72 -2.71
CA PRO A 287 26.67 -11.43 -1.69
C PRO A 287 27.15 -12.81 -2.14
N ALA A 288 28.31 -13.23 -1.62
CA ALA A 288 28.97 -14.48 -2.02
C ALA A 288 28.20 -15.75 -1.62
N SER A 289 27.40 -15.67 -0.56
CA SER A 289 26.59 -16.78 -0.02
C SER A 289 25.16 -16.29 0.29
N PRO A 290 24.26 -16.28 -0.70
CA PRO A 290 22.87 -15.90 -0.45
C PRO A 290 22.14 -16.97 0.37
N VAL A 291 21.00 -16.60 0.97
CA VAL A 291 20.14 -17.56 1.69
C VAL A 291 19.79 -18.74 0.79
N VAL A 292 20.04 -19.96 1.29
CA VAL A 292 19.66 -21.18 0.60
C VAL A 292 18.15 -21.36 0.67
N VAL A 293 17.53 -21.37 -0.50
CA VAL A 293 16.09 -21.52 -0.68
C VAL A 293 15.79 -22.95 -1.12
N GLN A 294 14.84 -23.62 -0.47
CA GLN A 294 14.38 -24.95 -0.89
C GLN A 294 13.38 -24.91 -2.06
N GLN A 295 12.51 -23.88 -2.12
CA GLN A 295 11.46 -23.74 -3.14
C GLN A 295 11.13 -22.26 -3.37
N GLY A 296 10.91 -21.85 -4.62
CA GLY A 296 10.68 -20.46 -5.05
C GLY A 296 11.92 -19.78 -5.64
N PRO A 297 11.87 -18.47 -5.95
CA PRO A 297 13.01 -17.73 -6.48
C PRO A 297 14.18 -17.68 -5.49
N GLY A 298 15.40 -17.51 -6.01
CA GLY A 298 16.56 -17.20 -5.15
C GLY A 298 16.53 -15.74 -4.67
N ASP A 299 16.74 -15.52 -3.38
CA ASP A 299 16.83 -14.18 -2.78
C ASP A 299 18.28 -13.73 -2.73
N ALA A 300 18.82 -13.36 -3.90
CA ALA A 300 20.24 -13.09 -4.10
C ALA A 300 20.82 -11.94 -3.28
N HIS A 301 20.01 -11.01 -2.77
CA HIS A 301 20.46 -9.91 -1.91
C HIS A 301 20.49 -10.27 -0.43
N LEU A 302 19.88 -11.38 -0.03
CA LEU A 302 19.75 -11.77 1.37
C LEU A 302 20.86 -12.74 1.76
N VAL A 303 21.51 -12.48 2.89
CA VAL A 303 22.38 -13.44 3.60
C VAL A 303 21.60 -14.06 4.76
N PRO A 304 22.02 -15.20 5.32
CA PRO A 304 21.37 -15.79 6.51
C PRO A 304 21.16 -14.76 7.64
N LEU A 305 20.12 -14.95 8.45
CA LEU A 305 19.78 -14.00 9.53
C LEU A 305 20.84 -13.99 10.64
N GLU A 306 21.62 -15.06 10.75
CA GLU A 306 22.72 -15.24 11.69
C GLU A 306 23.98 -14.45 11.28
N GLU A 307 24.11 -14.13 9.99
CA GLU A 307 25.22 -13.36 9.43
C GLU A 307 24.91 -11.86 9.45
N PRO A 308 25.91 -10.98 9.60
CA PRO A 308 25.69 -9.55 9.47
C PRO A 308 25.22 -9.20 8.05
N VAL A 309 24.37 -8.17 7.92
CA VAL A 309 23.97 -7.66 6.61
C VAL A 309 25.20 -7.22 5.79
N PRO A 310 25.16 -7.36 4.45
CA PRO A 310 26.28 -6.96 3.60
C PRO A 310 26.71 -5.51 3.83
N SER A 311 28.01 -5.23 3.73
CA SER A 311 28.58 -3.91 4.05
C SER A 311 28.08 -2.74 3.19
N HIS A 312 27.51 -3.01 2.02
CA HIS A 312 26.93 -2.00 1.14
C HIS A 312 25.50 -1.59 1.53
N TRP A 313 24.85 -2.34 2.42
CA TRP A 313 23.55 -2.00 2.99
C TRP A 313 23.66 -0.79 3.92
N THR A 314 22.57 -0.06 4.07
CA THR A 314 22.45 1.02 5.04
C THR A 314 21.89 0.45 6.33
N VAL A 315 22.64 0.57 7.43
CA VAL A 315 22.17 0.25 8.78
C VAL A 315 21.68 1.52 9.44
N VAL A 316 20.42 1.54 9.88
CA VAL A 316 19.84 2.70 10.56
C VAL A 316 20.48 2.84 11.96
N PRO A 317 21.02 4.00 12.33
CA PRO A 317 21.66 4.20 13.63
C PRO A 317 20.65 4.20 14.78
N ASP A 318 19.43 4.67 14.54
CA ASP A 318 18.34 4.64 15.50
C ASP A 318 17.94 3.20 15.86
N GLN A 319 17.66 2.98 17.14
CA GLN A 319 17.24 1.68 17.65
C GLN A 319 15.83 1.69 18.23
N ASP A 320 15.19 2.86 18.26
CA ASP A 320 13.86 3.08 18.81
C ASP A 320 12.95 3.67 17.73
N PHE A 321 11.91 2.93 17.38
CA PHE A 321 10.97 3.28 16.32
C PHE A 321 9.56 3.40 16.87
N VAL A 322 8.74 4.24 16.26
CA VAL A 322 7.28 4.18 16.43
C VAL A 322 6.71 3.13 15.48
N LEU A 323 7.19 3.08 14.24
CA LEU A 323 6.79 2.09 13.24
C LEU A 323 7.87 1.87 12.20
N VAL A 324 7.81 0.71 11.55
CA VAL A 324 8.49 0.41 10.29
C VAL A 324 7.46 -0.24 9.35
N LEU A 325 7.43 0.19 8.10
CA LEU A 325 6.49 -0.24 7.08
C LEU A 325 7.22 -0.44 5.75
N ALA A 326 7.26 -1.68 5.27
CA ALA A 326 7.55 -1.99 3.88
C ALA A 326 6.21 -2.08 3.12
N LEU A 327 6.07 -1.35 2.01
CA LEU A 327 4.83 -1.22 1.25
C LEU A 327 5.11 -1.28 -0.25
N LEU A 328 4.42 -2.16 -0.96
CA LEU A 328 4.58 -2.37 -2.41
C LEU A 328 3.70 -1.45 -3.25
N HIS A 329 2.63 -0.90 -2.65
CA HIS A 329 1.58 -0.18 -3.36
C HIS A 329 1.31 1.22 -2.77
N SER A 330 0.42 1.98 -3.41
CA SER A 330 0.13 3.36 -3.04
C SER A 330 -0.69 3.50 -1.75
N HIS A 331 -1.59 2.54 -1.49
CA HIS A 331 -2.57 2.64 -0.40
C HIS A 331 -2.32 1.62 0.72
N LEU A 332 -2.70 1.99 1.95
CA LEU A 332 -2.86 1.09 3.11
C LEU A 332 -4.33 0.69 3.37
N GLY A 333 -5.25 1.30 2.63
CA GLY A 333 -6.70 1.10 2.67
C GLY A 333 -7.37 2.07 1.70
N SER A 334 -8.67 1.97 1.45
CA SER A 334 -9.34 2.82 0.44
C SER A 334 -9.20 4.31 0.72
N GLU A 335 -9.15 4.69 2.00
CA GLU A 335 -9.04 6.08 2.44
C GLU A 335 -7.64 6.41 3.00
N MET A 336 -6.62 5.62 2.66
CA MET A 336 -5.26 5.80 3.19
C MET A 336 -4.23 5.77 2.06
N PHE A 337 -4.01 6.91 1.40
CA PHE A 337 -3.00 7.09 0.37
C PHE A 337 -1.60 7.31 1.00
N ALA A 338 -0.93 6.21 1.32
CA ALA A 338 0.29 6.17 2.11
C ALA A 338 1.58 6.44 1.31
N ALA A 339 1.59 6.20 0.00
CA ALA A 339 2.76 6.42 -0.85
C ALA A 339 2.43 7.32 -2.06
N PRO A 340 2.37 8.65 -1.86
CA PRO A 340 2.01 9.63 -2.89
C PRO A 340 3.12 9.91 -3.92
N MET A 341 4.34 9.42 -3.67
CA MET A 341 5.50 9.65 -4.54
C MET A 341 5.48 8.85 -5.85
N GLY A 342 4.44 8.06 -6.10
CA GLY A 342 4.23 7.33 -7.35
C GLY A 342 4.26 5.82 -7.17
N ARG A 343 3.92 5.11 -8.25
CA ARG A 343 3.94 3.64 -8.29
C ARG A 343 5.38 3.13 -8.18
N CYS A 344 5.57 2.01 -7.48
CA CYS A 344 6.85 1.32 -7.44
C CYS A 344 7.32 0.93 -8.84
N ALA A 345 8.58 1.25 -9.16
CA ALA A 345 9.29 0.66 -10.29
C ALA A 345 9.46 -0.87 -10.09
N ALA A 346 9.74 -1.60 -11.17
CA ALA A 346 9.97 -3.04 -11.10
C ALA A 346 11.09 -3.36 -10.11
N GLY A 347 10.81 -4.24 -9.14
CA GLY A 347 11.79 -4.70 -8.14
C GLY A 347 12.01 -3.73 -6.97
N VAL A 348 11.18 -2.69 -6.83
CA VAL A 348 11.28 -1.69 -5.77
C VAL A 348 10.06 -1.77 -4.86
N MET A 349 10.26 -1.46 -3.57
CA MET A 349 9.18 -1.16 -2.63
C MET A 349 9.48 0.13 -1.86
N HIS A 350 8.43 0.69 -1.27
CA HIS A 350 8.53 1.81 -0.35
C HIS A 350 8.87 1.31 1.05
N LEU A 351 9.91 1.89 1.68
CA LEU A 351 10.20 1.68 3.09
C LEU A 351 9.98 2.99 3.85
N PHE A 352 9.09 2.93 4.82
CA PHE A 352 8.84 4.02 5.77
C PHE A 352 9.25 3.58 7.16
N TYR A 353 9.83 4.49 7.92
CA TYR A 353 9.95 4.32 9.36
C TYR A 353 9.79 5.65 10.07
N VAL A 354 9.27 5.58 11.29
CA VAL A 354 9.13 6.76 12.15
C VAL A 354 10.03 6.58 13.36
N ARG A 355 10.97 7.50 13.53
CA ARG A 355 11.92 7.53 14.64
C ARG A 355 11.20 7.89 15.94
N ALA A 356 11.71 7.40 17.08
CA ALA A 356 11.27 7.86 18.38
C ALA A 356 11.47 9.39 18.55
N GLY A 357 10.62 10.02 19.35
CA GLY A 357 10.65 11.47 19.62
C GLY A 357 9.55 12.28 18.92
N VAL A 358 8.86 11.70 17.92
CA VAL A 358 7.69 12.35 17.30
C VAL A 358 6.56 12.57 18.31
N SER A 359 5.92 13.74 18.27
CA SER A 359 4.78 14.03 19.14
C SER A 359 3.51 13.36 18.65
N ARG A 360 2.60 13.03 19.58
CA ARG A 360 1.27 12.47 19.26
C ARG A 360 0.49 13.39 18.31
N ALA A 361 0.59 14.71 18.51
CA ALA A 361 -0.07 15.70 17.66
C ALA A 361 0.50 15.73 16.23
N MET A 362 1.80 15.47 16.05
CA MET A 362 2.40 15.35 14.73
C MET A 362 1.96 14.04 14.05
N LEU A 363 2.00 12.91 14.76
CA LEU A 363 1.50 11.63 14.23
C LEU A 363 0.03 11.70 13.81
N LEU A 364 -0.81 12.40 14.59
CA LEU A 364 -2.21 12.64 14.21
C LEU A 364 -2.33 13.42 12.90
N ARG A 365 -1.54 14.49 12.76
CA ARG A 365 -1.52 15.31 11.53
C ARG A 365 -1.07 14.50 10.32
N LEU A 366 -0.03 13.68 10.47
CA LEU A 366 0.44 12.77 9.43
C LEU A 366 -0.65 11.77 9.04
N PHE A 367 -1.31 11.14 10.02
CA PHE A 367 -2.40 10.19 9.78
C PHE A 367 -3.58 10.82 9.05
N LEU A 368 -4.07 11.98 9.50
CA LEU A 368 -5.19 12.68 8.83
C LEU A 368 -4.82 13.15 7.42
N ALA A 369 -3.58 13.58 7.21
CA ALA A 369 -3.12 14.00 5.88
C ALA A 369 -2.90 12.82 4.91
N MET A 370 -2.80 11.59 5.42
CA MET A 370 -2.66 10.39 4.61
C MET A 370 -3.91 10.08 3.78
N GLU A 371 -5.09 10.54 4.19
CA GLU A 371 -6.32 10.40 3.41
C GLU A 371 -6.18 10.99 1.99
N LYS A 372 -5.45 12.10 1.86
CA LYS A 372 -5.20 12.79 0.59
C LYS A 372 -3.76 12.67 0.11
N GLY A 373 -2.95 11.81 0.72
CA GLY A 373 -1.53 11.65 0.39
C GLY A 373 -0.67 12.90 0.64
N ARG A 374 -1.04 13.77 1.58
CA ARG A 374 -0.33 15.04 1.87
C ARG A 374 0.60 14.97 3.08
N HIS A 375 0.71 13.81 3.71
CA HIS A 375 1.51 13.64 4.92
C HIS A 375 3.01 13.89 4.71
N MET A 376 3.51 13.74 3.47
CA MET A 376 4.90 14.05 3.09
C MET A 376 5.16 15.57 3.02
N GLU A 377 4.13 16.40 2.84
CA GLU A 377 4.25 17.87 2.77
C GLU A 377 4.65 18.50 4.12
N TYR A 378 4.46 17.77 5.23
CA TYR A 378 4.85 18.24 6.57
C TYR A 378 6.36 18.23 6.81
N GLU A 379 7.14 17.57 5.95
CA GLU A 379 8.61 17.44 6.09
C GLU A 379 9.02 17.03 7.52
N CYS A 380 8.25 16.11 8.12
CA CYS A 380 8.46 15.69 9.49
C CYS A 380 9.82 14.98 9.61
N PRO A 381 10.78 15.49 10.42
CA PRO A 381 12.15 14.93 10.49
C PRO A 381 12.20 13.53 11.12
N TYR A 382 11.11 13.09 11.73
CA TYR A 382 10.97 11.75 12.31
C TYR A 382 10.48 10.72 11.29
N LEU A 383 9.74 11.14 10.25
CA LEU A 383 9.23 10.25 9.21
C LEU A 383 10.27 10.16 8.10
N VAL A 384 10.86 8.98 7.93
CA VAL A 384 11.82 8.72 6.86
C VAL A 384 11.19 7.81 5.82
N TYR A 385 11.43 8.15 4.56
CA TYR A 385 11.04 7.36 3.39
C TYR A 385 12.29 7.03 2.57
N MET A 386 12.39 5.77 2.14
CA MET A 386 13.43 5.31 1.21
C MET A 386 12.86 4.27 0.23
N PRO A 387 13.14 4.38 -1.09
CA PRO A 387 12.91 3.29 -2.03
C PRO A 387 13.99 2.22 -1.86
N VAL A 388 13.59 0.96 -1.66
CA VAL A 388 14.49 -0.15 -1.35
C VAL A 388 14.17 -1.39 -2.17
N VAL A 389 15.15 -2.27 -2.34
CA VAL A 389 14.98 -3.60 -2.96
C VAL A 389 14.98 -4.73 -1.93
N ALA A 390 15.56 -4.49 -0.76
CA ALA A 390 15.62 -5.45 0.34
C ALA A 390 15.73 -4.75 1.70
N PHE A 391 15.35 -5.44 2.77
CA PHE A 391 15.47 -4.97 4.15
C PHE A 391 15.65 -6.12 5.14
N ARG A 392 16.11 -5.78 6.34
CA ARG A 392 16.17 -6.65 7.52
C ARG A 392 15.73 -5.85 8.74
N LEU A 393 14.86 -6.47 9.56
CA LEU A 393 14.31 -5.89 10.77
C LEU A 393 14.39 -6.90 11.92
N GLU A 394 15.08 -6.49 12.99
CA GLU A 394 15.38 -7.32 14.17
C GLU A 394 14.86 -6.63 15.45
N PRO A 395 13.64 -6.96 15.92
CA PRO A 395 13.17 -6.60 17.26
C PRO A 395 14.17 -7.00 18.36
N LYS A 396 14.38 -6.14 19.36
CA LYS A 396 15.35 -6.39 20.44
C LYS A 396 14.78 -7.00 21.71
N ASP A 397 13.51 -6.75 22.02
CA ASP A 397 12.90 -7.18 23.29
C ASP A 397 12.18 -8.55 23.15
N GLY A 398 12.78 -9.47 22.39
CA GLY A 398 12.22 -10.79 22.09
C GLY A 398 11.44 -10.82 20.77
N ARG A 399 10.36 -11.62 20.72
CA ARG A 399 9.55 -11.77 19.50
C ARG A 399 8.76 -10.50 19.20
N GLY A 400 9.03 -9.90 18.04
CA GLY A 400 8.24 -8.81 17.49
C GLY A 400 6.92 -9.30 16.91
N VAL A 401 5.90 -8.45 17.01
CA VAL A 401 4.61 -8.63 16.35
C VAL A 401 4.63 -7.86 15.04
N PHE A 402 4.43 -8.57 13.95
CA PHE A 402 4.36 -8.06 12.58
C PHE A 402 2.98 -8.29 12.01
N THR A 403 2.61 -7.48 11.02
CA THR A 403 1.51 -7.80 10.11
C THR A 403 2.03 -7.86 8.68
N VAL A 404 1.66 -8.92 7.97
CA VAL A 404 2.03 -9.16 6.57
C VAL A 404 0.74 -9.22 5.77
N ASP A 405 0.54 -8.25 4.88
CA ASP A 405 -0.71 -8.05 4.14
C ASP A 405 -1.96 -8.00 5.07
N GLY A 406 -1.78 -7.47 6.28
CA GLY A 406 -2.80 -7.40 7.33
C GLY A 406 -2.93 -8.67 8.20
N GLU A 407 -2.19 -9.73 7.91
CA GLU A 407 -2.21 -10.98 8.67
C GLU A 407 -1.11 -11.01 9.75
N LEU A 408 -1.48 -11.42 10.96
CA LEU A 408 -0.56 -11.47 12.10
C LEU A 408 0.57 -12.50 11.90
N MET A 409 1.80 -12.06 12.12
CA MET A 409 3.01 -12.87 12.16
C MET A 409 3.85 -12.50 13.38
N VAL A 410 4.40 -13.49 14.08
CA VAL A 410 5.28 -13.28 15.24
C VAL A 410 6.66 -13.86 14.92
N SER A 411 7.72 -13.05 15.03
CA SER A 411 9.08 -13.48 14.72
C SER A 411 10.12 -12.71 15.53
N GLU A 412 11.31 -13.30 15.71
CA GLU A 412 12.47 -12.63 16.34
C GLU A 412 13.21 -11.71 15.37
N ALA A 413 13.23 -12.08 14.08
CA ALA A 413 13.76 -11.25 13.00
C ALA A 413 13.02 -11.56 11.70
N VAL A 414 12.98 -10.59 10.81
CA VAL A 414 12.46 -10.74 9.46
C VAL A 414 13.37 -10.02 8.47
N GLN A 415 13.58 -10.62 7.31
CA GLN A 415 14.21 -9.95 6.18
C GLN A 415 13.43 -10.24 4.91
N GLY A 416 13.54 -9.37 3.93
CA GLY A 416 12.85 -9.57 2.66
C GLY A 416 13.50 -8.89 1.48
N GLN A 417 13.20 -9.44 0.31
CA GLN A 417 13.64 -8.95 -0.99
C GLN A 417 12.45 -8.84 -1.94
N VAL A 418 12.43 -7.77 -2.72
CA VAL A 418 11.44 -7.56 -3.78
C VAL A 418 11.87 -8.29 -5.06
N HIS A 419 10.96 -9.07 -5.62
CA HIS A 419 11.08 -9.65 -6.95
C HIS A 419 10.33 -8.79 -7.97
N PRO A 420 10.99 -8.40 -9.08
CA PRO A 420 10.39 -7.51 -10.06
C PRO A 420 9.32 -8.21 -10.88
N ASN A 421 8.16 -7.56 -11.08
CA ASN A 421 7.16 -7.95 -12.08
C ASN A 421 6.80 -9.45 -12.06
N TYR A 422 6.58 -9.98 -10.86
CA TYR A 422 6.58 -11.42 -10.60
C TYR A 422 5.23 -12.12 -10.88
N PHE A 423 4.13 -11.39 -10.72
CA PHE A 423 2.78 -11.90 -11.01
C PHE A 423 1.95 -10.86 -11.75
N TRP A 424 0.89 -11.31 -12.41
CA TRP A 424 0.02 -10.45 -13.20
C TRP A 424 -1.24 -10.10 -12.45
N MET A 425 -1.60 -8.82 -12.46
CA MET A 425 -2.91 -8.37 -11.97
C MET A 425 -3.72 -7.69 -13.06
N VAL A 426 -5.02 -7.91 -13.03
CA VAL A 426 -6.01 -7.11 -13.75
C VAL A 426 -5.90 -5.67 -13.29
N SER A 427 -5.47 -4.80 -14.19
CA SER A 427 -5.26 -3.38 -13.93
C SER A 427 -5.11 -2.63 -15.25
N ASP A 428 -5.71 -1.44 -15.32
CA ASP A 428 -5.52 -0.52 -16.44
C ASP A 428 -4.61 0.61 -15.98
N CYS A 429 -3.29 0.38 -15.90
CA CYS A 429 -2.37 1.41 -15.43
C CYS A 429 -2.27 2.56 -16.43
N VAL A 430 -2.86 3.69 -16.09
CA VAL A 430 -2.71 4.99 -16.76
C VAL A 430 -1.96 5.85 -15.76
N GLU A 431 -0.63 5.90 -15.84
CA GLU A 431 0.19 6.50 -14.78
C GLU A 431 -0.18 7.98 -14.55
N PRO A 432 -0.80 8.34 -13.41
CA PRO A 432 -0.93 9.73 -13.04
C PRO A 432 0.46 10.25 -12.62
N PRO A 433 0.83 11.50 -12.94
CA PRO A 433 2.09 12.06 -12.47
C PRO A 433 2.15 12.03 -10.94
N PRO A 434 3.33 11.79 -10.32
CA PRO A 434 3.46 11.78 -8.87
C PRO A 434 3.00 13.12 -8.29
N THR A 435 2.13 13.08 -7.28
CA THR A 435 1.58 14.29 -6.64
C THR A 435 2.63 15.01 -5.79
N TRP A 436 3.68 14.30 -5.38
CA TRP A 436 4.81 14.83 -4.65
C TRP A 436 6.12 14.48 -5.34
N LYS A 437 6.98 15.48 -5.57
CA LYS A 437 8.36 15.31 -6.03
C LYS A 437 9.29 15.64 -4.86
N PRO A 438 10.32 14.81 -4.57
CA PRO A 438 11.35 15.20 -3.61
C PRO A 438 11.97 16.54 -4.04
N GLN A 439 12.17 17.46 -3.09
CA GLN A 439 12.99 18.65 -3.37
C GLN A 439 14.40 18.19 -3.75
N GLN A 440 14.82 18.52 -4.97
CA GLN A 440 16.22 18.50 -5.34
C GLN A 440 16.90 19.56 -4.48
N THR A 441 17.77 19.16 -3.55
CA THR A 441 18.72 20.10 -2.95
C THR A 441 19.46 20.80 -4.08
N PRO A 442 19.52 22.15 -4.12
CA PRO A 442 20.34 22.84 -5.10
C PRO A 442 21.78 22.33 -5.01
N PRO A 443 22.51 22.25 -6.13
CA PRO A 443 23.92 21.89 -6.06
C PRO A 443 24.62 22.83 -5.07
N PRO A 444 25.50 22.32 -4.20
CA PRO A 444 26.30 23.22 -3.37
C PRO A 444 27.05 24.16 -4.31
N GLU A 445 26.89 25.47 -4.11
CA GLU A 445 27.70 26.46 -4.79
C GLU A 445 29.16 26.07 -4.59
N GLU A 446 29.89 25.89 -5.70
CA GLU A 446 31.33 25.74 -5.65
C GLU A 446 31.90 26.97 -4.94
N PRO A 447 32.72 26.80 -3.88
CA PRO A 447 33.34 27.94 -3.23
C PRO A 447 34.32 28.59 -4.22
N LEU A 448 34.06 29.86 -4.55
CA LEU A 448 34.98 30.76 -5.25
C LEU A 448 36.26 31.00 -4.44
#